data_AF-A0A962S5R2-F1
#
_entry.id   AF-A0A962S5R2-F1
#
_cell.length_a   1.000
_cell.length_b   1.000
_cell.length_c   1.000
_cell.angle_alpha   90.00
_cell.angle_beta   90.00
_cell.angle_gamma   90.00
#
_symmetry.space_group_name_H-M   'P 1'
#
loop_
_entity.id
_entity.type
_entity.pdbx_description
1 polymer ?
#
loop_
_entity_poly.entity_id
_entity_poly.type
_entity_poly.pdbx_seq_one_letter_code
_entity_poly.pdbx_strand_id
1 'polypeptide(L)'
;IIDGNRRNQSLFAMIRHTHQLNPQNTLVAYADNASIIEGAKIARFYPGKNHHYSYQQEQTHLLMKVETHNHPTAISPFPGAATGVGGEIRDEGATGRGAKPKAGLTGFSVSNLNIPDCMQPWEFLDINQKTVYGKPARIASALRIMLDGPIGGAAFNNEFGRPNLAGYFRTFEENFAGEMRGYHKPIMLA
;
A
#
# COMPACT_ATOMS: atom_id res chain seq x y z
N ILE A 1 21.72 8.60 17.12
CA ILE A 1 22.13 8.27 18.51
C ILE A 1 20.88 7.78 19.21
N ILE A 2 20.94 6.67 19.97
CA ILE A 2 19.82 6.15 20.77
C ILE A 2 20.36 5.96 22.18
N ASP A 3 19.73 6.59 23.17
CA ASP A 3 20.14 6.59 24.58
C ASP A 3 21.62 6.98 24.77
N GLY A 4 22.03 8.09 24.13
CA GLY A 4 23.43 8.57 24.18
C GLY A 4 24.43 7.75 23.34
N ASN A 5 24.03 6.58 22.83
CA ASN A 5 24.92 5.70 22.07
C ASN A 5 24.80 5.92 20.55
N ARG A 6 25.93 6.15 19.88
CA ARG A 6 25.98 6.20 18.41
C ARG A 6 25.73 4.79 17.87
N ARG A 7 24.90 4.70 16.83
CA ARG A 7 24.61 3.45 16.13
C ARG A 7 25.43 3.37 14.85
N ASN A 8 25.90 2.16 14.53
CA ASN A 8 26.88 1.93 13.47
C ASN A 8 26.26 1.83 12.07
N GLN A 9 24.94 1.65 12.00
CA GLN A 9 24.19 1.50 10.74
C GLN A 9 23.01 2.47 10.72
N SER A 10 22.69 2.97 9.53
CA SER A 10 21.43 3.67 9.28
C SER A 10 20.28 2.67 9.18
N LEU A 11 19.03 3.14 9.27
CA LEU A 11 17.84 2.31 9.02
C LEU A 11 17.94 1.60 7.67
N PHE A 12 18.32 2.33 6.62
CA PHE A 12 18.46 1.77 5.28
C PHE A 12 19.59 0.74 5.19
N ALA A 13 20.72 0.97 5.87
CA ALA A 13 21.81 -0.01 5.92
C ALA A 13 21.37 -1.31 6.61
N MET A 14 20.57 -1.23 7.68
CA MET A 14 19.99 -2.41 8.34
C MET A 14 19.03 -3.18 7.41
N ILE A 15 18.25 -2.48 6.58
CA ILE A 15 17.42 -3.12 5.55
C ILE A 15 18.28 -3.78 4.47
N ARG A 16 19.32 -3.10 3.96
CA ARG A 16 20.25 -3.70 2.97
C ARG A 16 20.97 -4.93 3.50
N HIS A 17 21.20 -5.00 4.82
CA HIS A 17 21.83 -6.15 5.47
C HIS A 17 21.03 -7.44 5.30
N THR A 18 19.69 -7.38 5.19
CA THR A 18 18.87 -8.58 4.94
C THR A 18 19.21 -9.24 3.61
N HIS A 19 19.40 -8.41 2.57
CA HIS A 19 19.80 -8.86 1.24
C HIS A 19 21.28 -9.29 1.20
N GLN A 20 22.16 -8.63 1.96
CA GLN A 20 23.57 -9.07 2.08
C GLN A 20 23.68 -10.49 2.66
N LEU A 21 22.84 -10.83 3.64
CA LEU A 21 22.82 -12.16 4.25
C LEU A 21 22.08 -13.20 3.39
N ASN A 22 21.07 -12.78 2.63
CA ASN A 22 20.22 -13.68 1.84
C ASN A 22 20.03 -13.13 0.41
N PRO A 23 21.09 -13.15 -0.44
CA PRO A 23 21.02 -12.58 -1.79
C PRO A 23 20.35 -13.50 -2.80
N GLN A 24 20.08 -14.75 -2.44
CA GLN A 24 19.63 -15.78 -3.37
C GLN A 24 18.36 -15.35 -4.12
N ASN A 25 18.31 -15.63 -5.42
CA ASN A 25 17.19 -15.34 -6.31
C ASN A 25 16.84 -13.85 -6.45
N THR A 26 17.62 -12.92 -5.92
CA THR A 26 17.41 -11.48 -6.15
C THR A 26 18.23 -11.02 -7.34
N LEU A 27 17.58 -10.40 -8.33
CA LEU A 27 18.22 -9.85 -9.53
C LEU A 27 18.48 -8.35 -9.40
N VAL A 28 17.51 -7.62 -8.83
CA VAL A 28 17.61 -6.17 -8.58
C VAL A 28 17.03 -5.86 -7.21
N ALA A 29 17.81 -5.14 -6.40
CA ALA A 29 17.36 -4.53 -5.15
C ALA A 29 18.05 -3.18 -4.96
N TYR A 30 17.30 -2.16 -4.54
CA TYR A 30 17.81 -0.82 -4.20
C TYR A 30 18.47 -0.05 -5.37
N ALA A 31 18.21 -0.44 -6.62
CA ALA A 31 18.82 0.15 -7.81
C ALA A 31 17.80 0.56 -8.89
N ASP A 32 16.50 0.44 -8.59
CA ASP A 32 15.40 0.76 -9.50
C ASP A 32 14.13 1.09 -8.66
N ASN A 33 13.03 1.44 -9.33
CA ASN A 33 11.74 1.76 -8.73
C ASN A 33 11.04 0.54 -8.11
N ALA A 34 11.42 -0.68 -8.50
CA ALA A 34 10.94 -1.94 -7.93
C ALA A 34 12.10 -2.93 -7.71
N SER A 35 11.90 -3.93 -6.85
CA SER A 35 12.82 -5.06 -6.77
C SER A 35 12.43 -6.15 -7.76
N ILE A 36 13.40 -6.94 -8.19
CA ILE A 36 13.21 -8.07 -9.12
C ILE A 36 13.81 -9.32 -8.50
N ILE A 37 13.02 -10.40 -8.47
CA ILE A 37 13.48 -11.74 -8.13
C ILE A 37 13.44 -12.66 -9.35
N GLU A 38 14.24 -13.70 -9.31
CA GLU A 38 14.25 -14.75 -10.31
C GLU A 38 12.87 -15.39 -10.42
N GLY A 39 12.47 -15.68 -11.64
CA GLY A 39 11.21 -16.33 -11.96
C GLY A 39 11.49 -17.60 -12.75
N ALA A 40 10.66 -17.89 -13.73
CA ALA A 40 10.75 -19.14 -14.47
C ALA A 40 10.65 -18.92 -15.98
N LYS A 41 11.13 -19.92 -16.74
CA LYS A 41 10.84 -20.02 -18.16
C LYS A 41 9.38 -20.43 -18.32
N ILE A 42 8.58 -19.55 -18.94
CA ILE A 42 7.14 -19.76 -19.13
C ILE A 42 6.71 -19.47 -20.56
N ALA A 43 5.55 -20.01 -20.95
CA ALA A 43 4.86 -19.67 -22.17
C ALA A 43 4.15 -18.31 -22.03
N ARG A 44 4.78 -17.21 -22.45
CA ARG A 44 4.14 -15.89 -22.47
C ARG A 44 3.24 -15.77 -23.71
N PHE A 45 2.06 -15.19 -23.54
CA PHE A 45 1.08 -15.02 -24.63
C PHE A 45 0.90 -13.54 -24.95
N TYR A 46 1.31 -13.13 -26.16
CA TYR A 46 1.21 -11.75 -26.64
C TYR A 46 1.32 -11.73 -28.17
N PRO A 47 0.95 -10.64 -28.87
CA PRO A 47 1.07 -10.57 -30.32
C PRO A 47 2.55 -10.47 -30.72
N GLY A 48 3.02 -11.42 -31.52
CA GLY A 48 4.38 -11.39 -32.07
C GLY A 48 4.55 -10.32 -33.16
N LYS A 49 5.70 -10.33 -33.84
CA LYS A 49 6.00 -9.37 -34.93
C LYS A 49 4.97 -9.37 -36.08
N ASN A 50 4.28 -10.49 -36.29
CA ASN A 50 3.25 -10.65 -37.33
C ASN A 50 1.84 -10.28 -36.82
N HIS A 51 1.71 -9.67 -35.64
CA HIS A 51 0.44 -9.30 -35.00
C HIS A 51 -0.50 -10.46 -34.64
N HIS A 52 -0.06 -11.71 -34.82
CA HIS A 52 -0.80 -12.89 -34.37
C HIS A 52 -0.41 -13.23 -32.93
N TYR A 53 -1.41 -13.53 -32.11
CA TYR A 53 -1.20 -14.03 -30.75
C TYR A 53 -0.64 -15.45 -30.79
N SER A 54 0.43 -15.69 -30.04
CA SER A 54 1.05 -17.00 -29.90
C SER A 54 1.78 -17.09 -28.55
N TYR A 55 2.11 -18.31 -28.14
CA TYR A 55 2.96 -18.53 -26.99
C TYR A 55 4.44 -18.40 -27.37
N GLN A 56 5.21 -17.69 -26.56
CA GLN A 56 6.66 -17.55 -26.66
C GLN A 56 7.30 -18.04 -25.36
N GLN A 57 8.25 -18.97 -25.46
CA GLN A 57 8.95 -19.52 -24.29
C GLN A 57 10.05 -18.56 -23.83
N GLU A 58 9.83 -17.88 -22.71
CA GLU A 58 10.71 -16.82 -22.22
C GLU A 58 11.00 -16.95 -20.73
N GLN A 59 12.23 -16.62 -20.35
CA GLN A 59 12.55 -16.37 -18.94
C GLN A 59 11.76 -15.14 -18.47
N THR A 60 10.86 -15.34 -17.51
CA THR A 60 10.00 -14.30 -16.97
C THR A 60 10.25 -14.16 -15.48
N HIS A 61 10.88 -13.04 -15.10
CA HIS A 61 11.14 -12.68 -13.72
C HIS A 61 9.92 -12.03 -13.05
N LEU A 62 9.97 -11.89 -11.73
CA LEU A 62 8.92 -11.25 -10.95
C LEU A 62 9.46 -9.94 -10.39
N LEU A 63 8.70 -8.86 -10.55
CA LEU A 63 8.95 -7.59 -9.88
C LEU A 63 7.96 -7.41 -8.72
N MET A 64 8.33 -6.59 -7.74
CA MET A 64 7.45 -6.22 -6.64
C MET A 64 7.75 -4.80 -6.15
N LYS A 65 6.68 -4.05 -5.87
CA LYS A 65 6.68 -2.72 -5.28
C LYS A 65 5.46 -2.57 -4.38
N VAL A 66 5.57 -1.69 -3.39
CA VAL A 66 4.49 -1.24 -2.52
C VAL A 66 4.73 0.25 -2.26
N GLU A 67 3.69 1.06 -2.36
CA GLU A 67 3.70 2.48 -2.04
C GLU A 67 2.63 2.85 -1.01
N THR A 68 2.69 4.08 -0.50
CA THR A 68 1.63 4.62 0.35
C THR A 68 1.21 6.01 -0.09
N HIS A 69 -0.06 6.34 0.08
CA HIS A 69 -0.60 7.65 -0.27
C HIS A 69 -1.42 8.29 0.86
N ASN A 70 -0.81 8.30 2.03
CA ASN A 70 -1.43 8.62 3.32
C ASN A 70 -1.99 10.06 3.41
N HIS A 71 -1.17 11.05 3.08
CA HIS A 71 -1.55 12.45 3.26
C HIS A 71 -2.67 12.89 2.31
N PRO A 72 -2.60 12.63 0.99
CA PRO A 72 -3.70 12.96 0.09
C PRO A 72 -4.99 12.23 0.44
N THR A 73 -4.90 10.96 0.86
CA THR A 73 -6.09 10.18 1.27
C THR A 73 -6.77 10.76 2.51
N ALA A 74 -6.04 11.37 3.44
CA ALA A 74 -6.65 12.08 4.58
C ALA A 74 -7.49 13.30 4.14
N ILE A 75 -7.15 13.93 3.01
CA ILE A 75 -7.80 15.16 2.53
C ILE A 75 -8.93 14.83 1.56
N SER A 76 -8.65 14.01 0.55
CA SER A 76 -9.61 13.60 -0.49
C SER A 76 -9.43 12.11 -0.77
N PRO A 77 -10.21 11.23 -0.10
CA PRO A 77 -9.89 9.81 -0.07
C PRO A 77 -9.97 9.12 -1.42
N PHE A 78 -10.99 9.42 -2.24
CA PHE A 78 -11.15 8.79 -3.55
C PHE A 78 -9.94 9.05 -4.46
N PRO A 79 -9.60 10.30 -4.82
CA PRO A 79 -8.45 10.54 -5.69
C PRO A 79 -7.14 10.18 -5.00
N GLY A 80 -7.03 10.36 -3.67
CA GLY A 80 -5.84 9.98 -2.92
C GLY A 80 -5.54 8.48 -2.99
N ALA A 81 -6.56 7.63 -2.92
CA ALA A 81 -6.38 6.18 -3.10
C ALA A 81 -6.11 5.81 -4.56
N ALA A 82 -6.86 6.41 -5.50
CA ALA A 82 -6.72 6.14 -6.93
C ALA A 82 -5.31 6.48 -7.45
N THR A 83 -4.77 7.65 -7.10
CA THR A 83 -3.43 8.04 -7.53
C THR A 83 -2.33 7.29 -6.79
N GLY A 84 -2.62 6.70 -5.62
CA GLY A 84 -1.70 5.80 -4.91
C GLY A 84 -1.49 4.52 -5.71
N VAL A 85 -2.59 3.88 -6.11
CA VAL A 85 -2.57 2.72 -7.02
C VAL A 85 -1.93 3.09 -8.36
N GLY A 86 -2.30 4.23 -8.93
CA GLY A 86 -1.76 4.66 -10.21
C GLY A 86 -0.28 5.01 -10.19
N GLY A 87 0.24 5.52 -9.07
CA GLY A 87 1.67 5.77 -8.86
C GLY A 87 2.47 4.47 -8.85
N GLU A 88 2.03 3.54 -8.02
CA GLU A 88 2.66 2.23 -7.86
C GLU A 88 2.67 1.43 -9.17
N ILE A 89 1.56 1.40 -9.91
CA ILE A 89 1.49 0.77 -11.25
C ILE A 89 2.52 1.37 -12.25
N ARG A 90 2.78 2.69 -12.17
CA ARG A 90 3.78 3.32 -13.05
C ARG A 90 5.19 2.89 -12.69
N ASP A 91 5.49 2.70 -11.41
CA ASP A 91 6.79 2.20 -10.97
C ASP A 91 7.04 0.76 -11.44
N GLU A 92 6.02 -0.10 -11.36
CA GLU A 92 6.09 -1.44 -11.95
C GLU A 92 6.38 -1.37 -13.46
N GLY A 93 5.61 -0.57 -14.20
CA GLY A 93 5.77 -0.42 -15.65
C GLY A 93 7.11 0.19 -16.08
N ALA A 94 7.68 1.09 -15.27
CA ALA A 94 8.94 1.77 -15.54
C ALA A 94 10.18 0.98 -15.10
N THR A 95 10.02 -0.17 -14.43
CA THR A 95 11.14 -1.01 -13.97
C THR A 95 11.99 -1.49 -15.16
N GLY A 96 13.32 -1.32 -15.04
CA GLY A 96 14.29 -1.67 -16.07
C GLY A 96 14.13 -0.88 -17.36
N ARG A 97 13.74 -1.56 -18.44
CA ARG A 97 13.50 -0.97 -19.77
C ARG A 97 12.03 -1.05 -20.19
N GLY A 98 11.15 -1.23 -19.21
CA GLY A 98 9.73 -1.51 -19.41
C GLY A 98 9.37 -2.90 -18.92
N ALA A 99 8.37 -2.98 -18.03
CA ALA A 99 7.80 -4.23 -17.55
C ALA A 99 6.27 -4.18 -17.60
N LYS A 100 5.60 -5.27 -17.16
CA LYS A 100 4.15 -5.40 -17.23
C LYS A 100 3.57 -5.71 -15.84
N PRO A 101 2.75 -4.79 -15.29
CA PRO A 101 1.96 -5.05 -14.08
C PRO A 101 1.10 -6.31 -14.19
N LYS A 102 0.94 -7.04 -13.07
CA LYS A 102 0.19 -8.32 -13.07
C LYS A 102 -0.90 -8.41 -12.02
N ALA A 103 -0.62 -8.12 -10.76
CA ALA A 103 -1.59 -8.18 -9.68
C ALA A 103 -1.21 -7.17 -8.59
N GLY A 104 -2.20 -6.54 -7.99
CA GLY A 104 -2.02 -5.58 -6.90
C GLY A 104 -2.48 -6.13 -5.56
N LEU A 105 -2.17 -5.37 -4.52
CA LEU A 105 -2.76 -5.49 -3.19
C LEU A 105 -3.23 -4.11 -2.72
N THR A 106 -4.10 -4.05 -1.71
CA THR A 106 -4.55 -2.76 -1.17
C THR A 106 -4.72 -2.83 0.34
N GLY A 107 -4.19 -1.84 1.05
CA GLY A 107 -4.17 -1.82 2.51
C GLY A 107 -4.69 -0.51 3.09
N PHE A 108 -5.53 -0.62 4.12
CA PHE A 108 -6.00 0.55 4.87
C PHE A 108 -5.81 0.39 6.38
N SER A 109 -5.20 1.40 7.02
CA SER A 109 -5.33 1.62 8.47
C SER A 109 -6.00 2.96 8.71
N VAL A 110 -7.08 2.96 9.49
CA VAL A 110 -7.86 4.15 9.83
C VAL A 110 -8.21 4.14 11.33
N SER A 111 -8.65 5.29 11.84
CA SER A 111 -9.26 5.33 13.18
C SER A 111 -10.57 4.55 13.26
N ASN A 112 -11.20 4.54 14.44
CA ASN A 112 -12.53 3.99 14.64
C ASN A 112 -13.53 4.58 13.63
N LEU A 113 -14.43 3.73 13.12
CA LEU A 113 -15.32 4.12 12.03
C LEU A 113 -16.44 5.01 12.54
N ASN A 114 -16.91 4.80 13.77
CA ASN A 114 -18.03 5.53 14.36
C ASN A 114 -19.23 5.54 13.42
N ILE A 115 -19.61 4.35 12.92
CA ILE A 115 -20.72 4.20 11.96
C ILE A 115 -22.00 4.68 12.65
N PRO A 116 -22.75 5.65 12.08
CA PRO A 116 -24.03 6.08 12.63
C PRO A 116 -24.95 4.88 12.84
N ASP A 117 -25.63 4.84 13.99
CA ASP A 117 -26.54 3.76 14.39
C ASP A 117 -25.89 2.36 14.56
N CYS A 118 -24.57 2.27 14.47
CA CYS A 118 -23.81 1.01 14.63
C CYS A 118 -22.46 1.23 15.37
N MET A 119 -22.41 2.23 16.25
CA MET A 119 -21.23 2.49 17.06
C MET A 119 -20.95 1.34 18.02
N GLN A 120 -19.66 1.01 18.19
CA GLN A 120 -19.21 -0.08 19.03
C GLN A 120 -18.77 0.42 20.41
N PRO A 121 -18.87 -0.39 21.49
CA PRO A 121 -18.57 0.06 22.84
C PRO A 121 -17.15 0.62 23.05
N TRP A 122 -16.16 0.11 22.30
CA TRP A 122 -14.76 0.55 22.36
C TRP A 122 -14.49 1.85 21.58
N GLU A 123 -15.47 2.35 20.82
CA GLU A 123 -15.31 3.60 20.06
C GLU A 123 -15.59 4.85 20.92
N PHE A 124 -16.15 4.66 22.12
CA PHE A 124 -16.44 5.72 23.07
C PHE A 124 -15.31 5.91 24.08
N LEU A 125 -15.04 7.17 24.42
CA LEU A 125 -14.04 7.54 25.43
C LEU A 125 -14.56 7.42 26.87
N ASP A 126 -15.89 7.38 27.05
CA ASP A 126 -16.52 7.36 28.36
C ASP A 126 -17.45 6.16 28.53
N ILE A 127 -17.59 5.75 29.79
CA ILE A 127 -18.41 4.60 30.19
C ILE A 127 -19.91 4.79 29.90
N ASN A 128 -20.35 6.04 29.71
CA ASN A 128 -21.75 6.37 29.42
C ASN A 128 -22.03 6.39 27.91
N GLN A 129 -21.01 6.10 27.08
CA GLN A 129 -21.08 6.02 25.63
C GLN A 129 -21.61 7.30 24.98
N LYS A 130 -21.12 8.46 25.44
CA LYS A 130 -21.57 9.78 24.93
C LYS A 130 -20.53 10.51 24.09
N THR A 131 -19.25 10.25 24.33
CA THR A 131 -18.16 11.05 23.77
C THR A 131 -17.24 10.21 22.90
N VAL A 132 -16.95 10.72 21.71
CA VAL A 132 -15.90 10.21 20.81
C VAL A 132 -14.76 11.23 20.74
N TYR A 133 -13.56 10.79 20.37
CA TYR A 133 -12.38 11.66 20.37
C TYR A 133 -12.47 12.85 19.40
N GLY A 134 -13.19 12.69 18.30
CA GLY A 134 -13.33 13.70 17.26
C GLY A 134 -12.18 13.67 16.25
N LYS A 135 -12.11 14.69 15.39
CA LYS A 135 -11.09 14.83 14.33
C LYS A 135 -10.89 16.28 13.92
N PRO A 136 -9.75 16.66 13.30
CA PRO A 136 -9.62 17.94 12.63
C PRO A 136 -10.69 18.15 11.55
N ALA A 137 -11.23 19.37 11.43
CA ALA A 137 -12.27 19.69 10.45
C ALA A 137 -11.81 19.53 8.98
N ARG A 138 -10.51 19.75 8.72
CA ARG A 138 -9.89 19.75 7.38
C ARG A 138 -9.57 18.36 6.79
N ILE A 139 -9.80 17.28 7.54
CA ILE A 139 -9.53 15.91 7.07
C ILE A 139 -10.83 15.10 7.03
N ALA A 140 -10.89 14.09 6.18
CA ALA A 140 -11.98 13.13 6.15
C ALA A 140 -12.02 12.29 7.45
N SER A 141 -13.21 11.82 7.84
CA SER A 141 -13.31 10.82 8.93
C SER A 141 -12.80 9.46 8.45
N ALA A 142 -12.48 8.58 9.39
CA ALA A 142 -12.14 7.18 9.08
C ALA A 142 -13.24 6.50 8.24
N LEU A 143 -14.52 6.68 8.62
CA LEU A 143 -15.65 6.20 7.83
C LEU A 143 -15.66 6.76 6.42
N ARG A 144 -15.46 8.09 6.24
CA ARG A 144 -15.44 8.68 4.90
C ARG A 144 -14.28 8.15 4.07
N ILE A 145 -13.11 7.94 4.67
CA ILE A 145 -11.97 7.29 4.01
C ILE A 145 -12.35 5.89 3.54
N MET A 146 -13.02 5.09 4.37
CA MET A 146 -13.40 3.72 4.01
C MET A 146 -14.60 3.62 3.05
N LEU A 147 -15.42 4.68 2.94
CA LEU A 147 -16.49 4.76 1.94
C LEU A 147 -15.95 5.16 0.56
N ASP A 148 -14.98 6.07 0.50
CA ASP A 148 -14.50 6.66 -0.77
C ASP A 148 -13.18 6.04 -1.27
N GLY A 149 -12.22 5.83 -0.36
CA GLY A 149 -10.85 5.42 -0.67
C GLY A 149 -10.78 4.06 -1.37
N PRO A 150 -11.39 2.99 -0.82
CA PRO A 150 -11.42 1.69 -1.49
C PRO A 150 -12.04 1.75 -2.89
N ILE A 151 -13.09 2.57 -3.09
CA ILE A 151 -13.70 2.76 -4.41
C ILE A 151 -12.73 3.45 -5.36
N GLY A 152 -12.02 4.49 -4.91
CA GLY A 152 -10.99 5.17 -5.73
C GLY A 152 -9.85 4.24 -6.14
N GLY A 153 -9.30 3.47 -5.21
CA GLY A 153 -8.26 2.49 -5.51
C GLY A 153 -8.74 1.37 -6.45
N ALA A 154 -9.96 0.85 -6.21
CA ALA A 154 -10.57 -0.16 -7.06
C ALA A 154 -10.88 0.37 -8.47
N ALA A 155 -11.38 1.61 -8.59
CA ALA A 155 -11.66 2.24 -9.87
C ALA A 155 -10.40 2.28 -10.74
N PHE A 156 -9.25 2.67 -10.18
CA PHE A 156 -7.99 2.69 -10.92
C PHE A 156 -7.55 1.26 -11.33
N ASN A 157 -7.55 0.28 -10.42
CA ASN A 157 -7.19 -1.10 -10.74
C ASN A 157 -8.11 -1.69 -11.83
N ASN A 158 -9.42 -1.44 -11.73
CA ASN A 158 -10.42 -1.95 -12.67
C ASN A 158 -10.26 -1.33 -14.06
N GLU A 159 -10.15 0.00 -14.15
CA GLU A 159 -10.01 0.70 -15.42
C GLU A 159 -8.67 0.39 -16.10
N PHE A 160 -7.59 0.32 -15.32
CA PHE A 160 -6.28 -0.09 -15.84
C PHE A 160 -6.23 -1.56 -16.26
N GLY A 161 -7.03 -2.43 -15.60
CA GLY A 161 -7.08 -3.86 -15.89
C GLY A 161 -6.04 -4.69 -15.12
N ARG A 162 -5.75 -4.34 -13.86
CA ARG A 162 -4.93 -5.14 -12.94
C ARG A 162 -5.80 -5.72 -11.81
N PRO A 163 -5.86 -7.05 -11.62
CA PRO A 163 -6.60 -7.63 -10.50
C PRO A 163 -5.95 -7.29 -9.16
N ASN A 164 -6.77 -6.89 -8.18
CA ASN A 164 -6.34 -6.74 -6.79
C ASN A 164 -6.64 -8.02 -6.00
N LEU A 165 -5.62 -8.75 -5.59
CA LEU A 165 -5.77 -10.13 -5.10
C LEU A 165 -5.52 -10.31 -3.60
N ALA A 166 -5.02 -9.27 -2.93
CA ALA A 166 -4.74 -9.31 -1.51
C ALA A 166 -4.98 -7.92 -0.88
N GLY A 167 -5.01 -7.89 0.45
CA GLY A 167 -5.14 -6.64 1.17
C GLY A 167 -5.26 -6.81 2.67
N TYR A 168 -5.32 -5.69 3.36
CA TYR A 168 -5.62 -5.65 4.78
C TYR A 168 -6.48 -4.43 5.10
N PHE A 169 -7.28 -4.55 6.17
CA PHE A 169 -8.03 -3.44 6.72
C PHE A 169 -7.93 -3.47 8.25
N ARG A 170 -7.52 -2.35 8.84
CA ARG A 170 -7.35 -2.19 10.29
C ARG A 170 -8.01 -0.91 10.76
N THR A 171 -8.78 -1.01 11.84
CA THR A 171 -9.20 0.13 12.66
C THR A 171 -8.37 0.15 13.94
N PHE A 172 -7.86 1.32 14.31
CA PHE A 172 -7.25 1.53 15.62
C PHE A 172 -7.31 3.00 16.01
N GLU A 173 -7.98 3.28 17.12
CA GLU A 173 -8.00 4.58 17.80
C GLU A 173 -8.27 4.31 19.29
N GLU A 174 -7.29 4.57 20.14
CA GLU A 174 -7.41 4.34 21.58
C GLU A 174 -6.52 5.30 22.38
N ASN A 175 -7.01 5.71 23.55
CA ASN A 175 -6.20 6.41 24.53
C ASN A 175 -5.28 5.42 25.25
N PHE A 176 -3.97 5.56 25.02
CA PHE A 176 -2.97 4.74 25.65
C PHE A 176 -1.93 5.61 26.36
N ALA A 177 -1.80 5.41 27.67
CA ALA A 177 -0.89 6.17 28.53
C ALA A 177 -1.07 7.71 28.45
N GLY A 178 -2.32 8.17 28.32
CA GLY A 178 -2.66 9.60 28.28
C GLY A 178 -2.54 10.25 26.90
N GLU A 179 -2.18 9.49 25.86
CA GLU A 179 -2.11 9.96 24.49
C GLU A 179 -3.05 9.17 23.58
N MET A 180 -3.79 9.87 22.72
CA MET A 180 -4.58 9.21 21.69
C MET A 180 -3.68 8.65 20.59
N ARG A 181 -3.77 7.35 20.35
CA ARG A 181 -3.03 6.62 19.32
C ARG A 181 -4.01 6.12 18.27
N GLY A 182 -3.76 6.42 17.00
CA GLY A 182 -4.64 5.98 15.92
C GLY A 182 -4.21 6.50 14.55
N TYR A 183 -5.15 6.47 13.60
CA TYR A 183 -4.86 6.76 12.19
C TYR A 183 -5.79 7.85 11.61
N HIS A 184 -5.80 9.04 12.23
CA HIS A 184 -6.45 10.24 11.64
C HIS A 184 -5.86 10.60 10.28
N LYS A 185 -4.53 10.53 10.17
CA LYS A 185 -3.85 10.38 8.89
C LYS A 185 -3.81 8.86 8.61
N PRO A 186 -4.49 8.37 7.56
CA PRO A 186 -4.61 6.94 7.33
C PRO A 186 -3.30 6.34 6.85
N ILE A 187 -3.21 5.03 6.90
CA ILE A 187 -2.39 4.29 5.94
C ILE A 187 -3.29 4.00 4.75
N MET A 188 -2.91 4.47 3.57
CA MET A 188 -3.44 4.00 2.30
C MET A 188 -2.26 3.41 1.55
N LEU A 189 -2.31 2.10 1.31
CA LEU A 189 -1.22 1.30 0.77
C LEU A 189 -1.68 0.65 -0.53
N ALA A 190 -0.84 0.73 -1.56
CA ALA A 190 -1.03 0.12 -2.88
C ALA A 190 0.20 -0.72 -3.23
#